data_AF-A0A838UM16-F1
#
_entry.id   AF-A0A838UM16-F1
#
_cell.length_a   1.000
_cell.length_b   1.000
_cell.length_c   1.000
_cell.angle_alpha   90.00
_cell.angle_beta   90.00
_cell.angle_gamma   90.00
#
_symmetry.space_group_name_H-M   'P 1'
#
loop_
_entity.id
_entity.type
_entity.pdbx_description
1 polymer ?
#
loop_
_entity_poly.entity_id
_entity_poly.type
_entity_poly.pdbx_seq_one_letter_code
_entity_poly.pdbx_strand_id
1 'polypeptide(L)' 'MMRQHTPEPLDDWLVQVQASGLAPLMAFARSVARDKAAISAGLTLPFRTGSVEGQIHKLKLIKRQAALCYLQHLMLGEGA' A
#
# COMPACT_ATOMS: atom_id res chain seq x y z
N MET A 1 4.81 5.46 -0.94
CA MET A 1 4.53 5.68 -2.38
C MET A 1 5.81 5.43 -3.15
N MET A 2 5.82 4.51 -4.13
CA MET A 2 6.99 4.32 -5.00
C MET A 2 7.26 5.63 -5.74
N ARG A 3 8.47 6.17 -5.58
CA ARG A 3 8.87 7.46 -6.19
C ARG A 3 9.41 7.30 -7.61
N GLN A 4 9.88 6.09 -7.96
CA GLN A 4 10.49 5.76 -9.24
C GLN A 4 9.69 4.63 -9.90
N HIS A 5 9.37 4.81 -11.19
CA HIS A 5 8.58 3.89 -12.01
C HIS A 5 9.42 3.16 -13.05
N THR A 6 10.72 3.04 -12.80
CA THR A 6 11.66 2.34 -13.66
C THR A 6 11.64 0.86 -13.33
N PRO A 7 11.39 -0.04 -14.30
CA PRO A 7 11.47 -1.48 -14.10
C PRO A 7 12.92 -2.01 -14.06
N GLU A 8 13.90 -1.28 -14.61
CA GLU A 8 15.31 -1.71 -14.63
C GLU A 8 15.92 -2.12 -13.27
N PRO A 9 15.65 -1.46 -12.13
CA PRO A 9 16.25 -1.84 -10.85
C PRO A 9 15.68 -3.14 -10.25
N LEU A 10 14.59 -3.70 -10.80
CA LEU A 10 13.87 -4.80 -10.16
C LEU A 10 14.64 -6.12 -10.26
N ASP A 11 15.27 -6.39 -11.40
CA ASP A 11 16.02 -7.64 -11.62
C ASP A 11 17.29 -7.69 -10.78
N ASP A 12 18.05 -6.60 -10.74
CA ASP A 12 19.24 -6.48 -9.89
C ASP A 12 18.89 -6.66 -8.41
N TRP A 13 17.75 -6.10 -7.99
CA TRP A 13 17.26 -6.25 -6.63
C TRP A 13 16.88 -7.70 -6.30
N LEU A 14 16.22 -8.42 -7.22
CA LEU A 14 15.89 -9.85 -7.01
C LEU A 14 17.15 -10.70 -6.83
N VAL A 15 18.22 -10.42 -7.58
CA VAL A 15 19.52 -11.10 -7.43
C VAL A 15 20.15 -10.80 -6.07
N GLN A 16 20.13 -9.55 -5.61
CA GLN A 16 20.66 -9.16 -4.30
C GLN A 16 19.88 -9.84 -3.15
N VAL A 17 18.55 -9.95 -3.27
CA VAL A 17 17.73 -10.62 -2.26
C VAL A 17 18.05 -12.12 -2.17
N GLN A 18 18.28 -12.78 -3.30
CA GLN A 18 18.70 -14.19 -3.34
C GLN A 18 20.05 -14.37 -2.61
N ALA A 19 21.00 -13.44 -2.80
CA ALA A 19 22.30 -13.46 -2.13
C ALA A 19 22.25 -13.12 -0.63
N SER A 20 21.18 -12.47 -0.15
CA SER A 20 21.07 -12.02 1.25
C SER A 20 20.86 -13.15 2.28
N GLY A 21 20.41 -14.33 1.84
CA GLY A 21 20.11 -15.47 2.73
C GLY A 21 18.91 -15.24 3.67
N LEU A 22 18.19 -14.13 3.55
CA LEU A 22 17.04 -13.81 4.39
C LEU A 22 15.80 -14.54 3.89
N ALA A 23 15.48 -15.69 4.48
CA ALA A 23 14.37 -16.54 4.05
C ALA A 23 13.01 -15.81 3.88
N PRO A 24 12.59 -14.89 4.78
CA PRO A 24 11.36 -14.12 4.58
C PRO A 24 11.42 -13.22 3.36
N LEU A 25 12.57 -12.59 3.12
CA LEU A 25 12.78 -11.69 1.99
C LEU A 25 12.85 -12.45 0.67
N MET A 26 13.46 -13.64 0.66
CA MET A 26 13.46 -14.55 -0.49
C MET A 26 12.06 -15.06 -0.83
N ALA A 27 11.23 -15.38 0.17
CA ALA A 27 9.83 -15.75 -0.05
C ALA A 27 9.04 -14.61 -0.70
N PHE A 28 9.25 -13.38 -0.24
CA PHE A 28 8.67 -12.18 -0.85
C PHE A 28 9.20 -11.93 -2.28
N ALA A 29 10.51 -12.05 -2.51
CA ALA A 29 11.09 -11.91 -3.84
C ALA A 29 10.54 -12.94 -4.84
N ARG A 30 10.24 -14.17 -4.40
CA ARG A 30 9.59 -15.18 -5.25
C ARG A 30 8.19 -14.75 -5.69
N SER A 31 7.38 -14.17 -4.80
CA SER A 31 6.05 -13.66 -5.19
C SER A 31 6.18 -12.46 -6.14
N VAL A 32 7.14 -11.56 -5.88
CA VAL A 32 7.42 -10.41 -6.75
C VAL A 32 7.86 -10.87 -8.15
N ALA A 33 8.74 -11.86 -8.23
CA ALA A 33 9.20 -12.43 -9.50
C ALA A 33 8.04 -13.08 -10.29
N ARG A 34 7.13 -13.79 -9.61
CA ARG A 34 5.93 -14.38 -10.23
C ARG A 34 5.04 -13.31 -10.85
N ASP A 35 4.87 -12.19 -10.17
CA ASP A 35 3.96 -11.12 -10.58
C ASP A 35 4.68 -10.00 -11.38
N LYS A 36 5.92 -10.24 -11.85
CA LYS A 36 6.78 -9.27 -12.54
C LYS A 36 6.10 -8.58 -13.72
N ALA A 37 5.33 -9.31 -14.52
CA ALA A 37 4.61 -8.73 -15.67
C ALA A 37 3.55 -7.72 -15.24
N ALA A 38 2.78 -8.04 -14.19
CA ALA A 38 1.78 -7.15 -13.63
C ALA A 38 2.42 -5.92 -12.97
N ILE A 39 3.55 -6.11 -12.26
CA ILE A 39 4.33 -5.02 -11.67
C ILE A 39 4.88 -4.10 -12.77
N SER A 40 5.47 -4.66 -13.82
CA SER A 40 6.00 -3.89 -14.95
C SER A 40 4.89 -3.08 -15.62
N ALA A 41 3.73 -3.69 -15.88
CA ALA A 41 2.56 -2.98 -16.38
C ALA A 41 2.12 -1.86 -15.43
N GLY A 42 2.08 -2.11 -14.11
CA GLY A 42 1.75 -1.09 -13.12
C GLY A 42 2.78 0.05 -12.98
N LEU A 43 4.04 -0.20 -13.36
CA LEU A 43 5.08 0.82 -13.39
C LEU A 43 5.01 1.65 -14.68
N THR A 44 4.71 1.04 -15.82
CA THR A 44 4.70 1.69 -17.14
C THR A 44 3.37 2.39 -17.48
N LEU A 45 2.24 1.84 -17.02
CA LEU A 45 0.93 2.40 -17.34
C LEU A 45 0.69 3.74 -16.63
N PRO A 46 -0.07 4.67 -17.23
CA PRO A 46 -0.34 5.98 -16.64
C PRO A 46 -1.31 5.92 -15.45
N PHE A 47 -1.93 4.75 -15.20
CA PHE A 47 -2.91 4.58 -14.14
C PHE A 47 -2.23 4.58 -12.77
N ARG A 48 -2.55 5.59 -11.96
CA ARG A 48 -2.03 5.72 -10.60
C ARG A 48 -3.13 5.46 -9.57
N THR A 49 -2.95 4.42 -8.76
CA THR A 49 -3.88 4.10 -7.67
C THR A 49 -3.81 5.09 -6.51
N GLY A 50 -2.73 5.89 -6.41
CA GLY A 50 -2.49 6.79 -5.27
C GLY A 50 -3.60 7.83 -5.01
N SER A 51 -4.22 8.40 -6.05
CA SER A 51 -5.35 9.33 -5.88
C SER A 51 -6.59 8.61 -5.33
N VAL A 52 -6.87 7.41 -5.85
CA VAL A 52 -7.98 6.56 -5.42
C VAL A 52 -7.78 6.09 -3.97
N GLU A 53 -6.58 5.64 -3.61
CA GLU A 53 -6.21 5.26 -2.24
C GLU A 53 -6.35 6.43 -1.27
N GLY A 54 -5.94 7.64 -1.66
CA GLY A 54 -6.12 8.85 -0.85
C GLY A 54 -7.59 9.16 -0.59
N GLN A 55 -8.44 9.03 -1.60
CA GLN A 55 -9.88 9.26 -1.46
C GLN A 55 -10.55 8.20 -0.59
N ILE A 56 -10.17 6.93 -0.75
CA ILE A 56 -10.63 5.83 0.10
C ILE A 56 -10.17 6.05 1.55
N HIS A 57 -8.92 6.49 1.76
CA HIS A 57 -8.40 6.80 3.08
C HIS A 57 -9.21 7.92 3.72
N LYS A 58 -9.45 9.03 3.00
CA LYS A 58 -10.27 10.15 3.47
C LYS A 58 -11.67 9.69 3.89
N LEU A 59 -12.34 8.91 3.05
CA LEU A 59 -13.65 8.33 3.36
C LEU A 59 -13.62 7.44 4.62
N LYS A 60 -12.62 6.56 4.73
CA LYS A 60 -12.43 5.70 5.91
C LYS A 60 -12.18 6.54 7.17
N LEU A 61 -11.42 7.63 7.06
CA LEU A 61 -11.10 8.51 8.17
C LEU A 61 -12.34 9.30 8.64
N ILE A 62 -13.10 9.87 7.70
CA ILE A 62 -14.37 10.56 8.00
C ILE A 62 -15.35 9.61 8.70
N LYS A 63 -15.51 8.39 8.17
CA LYS A 63 -16.42 7.39 8.78
C LYS A 63 -16.01 7.04 10.20
N ARG A 64 -14.72 6.86 10.47
CA ARG A 64 -14.19 6.59 11.81
C ARG A 64 -14.38 7.77 12.74
N GLN A 65 -14.10 9.00 12.27
CA GLN A 65 -14.27 10.21 13.08
C GLN A 65 -15.73 10.46 13.43
N ALA A 66 -16.66 10.25 12.48
CA ALA A 66 -18.09 10.37 12.74
C ALA A 66 -18.56 9.32 13.77
N ALA A 67 -18.11 8.08 13.65
CA ALA A 67 -18.41 7.04 14.63
C ALA A 67 -17.85 7.37 16.03
N LEU A 68 -16.61 7.87 16.09
CA LEU A 68 -15.99 8.30 17.35
C LEU A 68 -16.73 9.50 17.96
N CYS A 69 -17.14 10.49 17.16
CA CYS A 69 -17.91 11.63 17.63
C CYS A 69 -19.29 11.23 18.15
N TYR A 70 -19.97 10.30 17.47
CA TYR A 70 -21.25 9.74 17.94
C TYR A 70 -21.09 9.01 19.27
N LEU A 71 -20.09 8.14 19.40
CA LEU A 71 -19.81 7.45 20.66
C LEU A 71 -19.36 8.41 21.75
N GLN A 72 -18.58 9.45 21.43
CA GLN A 72 -18.18 10.47 22.39
C GLN A 72 -19.39 11.28 22.88
N HIS A 73 -20.34 11.61 22.01
CA HIS A 73 -21.59 12.26 22.40
C HIS A 73 -22.49 11.35 23.25
N LEU A 74 -22.56 10.05 22.93
CA LEU A 74 -23.33 9.07 23.69
C LEU A 74 -22.71 8.76 25.07
N MET A 75 -21.38 8.85 25.18
CA MET A 75 -20.62 8.59 26.41
C MET A 75 -20.44 9.83 27.28
N LEU A 76 -20.43 11.04 26.70
CA LEU A 76 -20.33 12.31 27.43
C LEU A 76 -21.68 12.90 27.83
N GLY A 77 -22.81 12.34 27.34
CA GLY A 77 -24.15 12.62 27.86
C GLY A 77 -24.33 14.07 28.33
N GLU A 78 -24.19 15.03 27.41
CA GLU A 78 -24.58 16.41 27.68
C GLU A 78 -26.10 16.39 27.94
N GLY A 79 -26.45 16.43 29.22
CA GLY A 79 -27.82 16.45 29.70
C GLY A 79 -28.56 17.64 29.10
N ALA A 80 -29.70 17.34 28.48
CA ALA A 80 -30.78 18.30 28.32
C ALA A 80 -31.51 18.46 29.66
#